data_AF-A0A6N2VLB4-F1
#
_entry.id   AF-A0A6N2VLB4-F1
#
_cell.length_a   1.000
_cell.length_b   1.000
_cell.length_c   1.000
_cell.angle_alpha   90.00
_cell.angle_beta   90.00
_cell.angle_gamma   90.00
#
_symmetry.space_group_name_H-M   'P 1'
#
loop_
_entity.id
_entity.type
_entity.pdbx_description
1 polymer ?
#
loop_
_entity_poly.entity_id
_entity_poly.type
_entity_poly.pdbx_seq_one_letter_code
_entity_poly.pdbx_strand_id
1 'polypeptide(L)'
;MRRIAILDTGVGASEDDFVKLHVKKSFDFTTPKFSESNIGLDDNGHGTTCAKIILKNAAKSEIYSLKVLDKNRCESVKYFV
;
A
#
# COMPACT_ATOMS: atom_id res chain seq x y z
N MET A 1 14.83 -5.99 -11.74
CA MET A 1 13.57 -5.98 -10.97
C MET A 1 13.27 -4.55 -10.59
N ARG A 2 12.06 -4.02 -10.81
CA ARG A 2 11.74 -2.62 -10.43
C ARG A 2 11.12 -2.60 -9.03
N ARG A 3 11.41 -1.53 -8.27
CA ARG A 3 10.75 -1.23 -7.00
C ARG A 3 9.76 -0.10 -7.26
N ILE A 4 8.51 -0.29 -6.88
CA ILE A 4 7.43 0.66 -7.10
C ILE A 4 6.84 1.01 -5.75
N ALA A 5 6.90 2.30 -5.40
CA ALA A 5 6.19 2.84 -4.25
C ALA A 5 4.77 3.22 -4.68
N ILE A 6 3.77 2.82 -3.90
CA ILE A 6 2.37 3.21 -4.11
C ILE A 6 1.94 4.02 -2.89
N LEU A 7 1.60 5.28 -3.11
CA LEU A 7 1.07 6.19 -2.09
C LEU A 7 -0.45 6.24 -2.27
N ASP A 8 -1.19 5.60 -1.36
CA ASP A 8 -2.63 5.45 -1.47
C ASP A 8 -3.25 5.07 -0.11
N THR A 9 -4.41 4.40 -0.11
CA THR A 9 -5.04 3.77 1.06
C THR A 9 -4.29 2.56 1.62
N GLY A 10 -3.15 2.23 1.03
CA GLY A 10 -2.39 1.00 1.24
C GLY A 10 -2.60 0.00 0.10
N VAL A 11 -1.92 -1.14 0.16
CA VAL A 11 -2.10 -2.27 -0.77
C VAL A 11 -2.40 -3.53 0.02
N GLY A 12 -3.19 -4.44 -0.55
CA GLY A 12 -3.47 -5.77 -0.02
C GLY A 12 -4.76 -5.88 0.80
N ALA A 13 -5.87 -5.37 0.26
CA ALA A 13 -7.19 -5.45 0.89
C ALA A 13 -7.77 -6.86 0.98
N SER A 14 -7.15 -7.83 0.31
CA SER A 14 -7.44 -9.26 0.39
C SER A 14 -6.13 -10.03 0.45
N GLU A 15 -6.01 -11.02 1.34
CA GLU A 15 -4.87 -11.94 1.35
C GLU A 15 -4.93 -12.93 0.17
N ASP A 16 -4.70 -12.42 -1.03
CA ASP A 16 -4.52 -13.21 -2.23
C ASP A 16 -3.03 -13.47 -2.51
N ASP A 17 -2.74 -14.42 -3.41
CA ASP A 17 -1.36 -14.75 -3.81
C ASP A 17 -0.61 -13.51 -4.34
N PHE A 18 -1.34 -12.52 -4.86
CA PHE A 18 -0.80 -11.26 -5.31
C PHE A 18 -0.08 -10.50 -4.19
N VAL A 19 -0.68 -10.39 -2.99
CA VAL A 19 -0.04 -9.69 -1.86
C VAL A 19 1.25 -10.39 -1.48
N LYS A 20 1.20 -11.72 -1.35
CA LYS A 20 2.35 -12.54 -0.92
C LYS A 20 3.51 -12.50 -1.91
N LEU A 21 3.22 -12.42 -3.21
CA LEU A 21 4.24 -12.44 -4.26
C LEU A 21 4.89 -11.09 -4.52
N HIS A 22 4.12 -9.99 -4.42
CA HIS A 22 4.59 -8.69 -4.90
C HIS A 22 4.79 -7.64 -3.80
N VAL A 23 4.02 -7.66 -2.73
CA VAL A 23 4.15 -6.67 -1.66
C VAL A 23 5.34 -7.05 -0.78
N LYS A 24 6.37 -6.21 -0.77
CA LYS A 24 7.56 -6.43 0.06
C LYS A 24 7.43 -5.82 1.43
N LYS A 25 6.90 -4.61 1.50
CA LYS A 25 6.70 -3.86 2.74
C LYS A 25 5.49 -2.96 2.62
N SER A 26 4.83 -2.75 3.74
CA SER A 26 3.75 -1.80 3.92
C SER A 26 4.07 -0.88 5.09
N PHE A 27 3.87 0.41 4.89
CA PHE A 27 4.09 1.47 5.87
C PHE A 27 2.79 2.22 6.09
N ASP A 28 2.43 2.49 7.34
CA ASP A 28 1.26 3.30 7.69
C ASP A 28 1.68 4.70 8.17
N PHE A 29 1.30 5.71 7.40
CA PHE A 29 1.49 7.13 7.71
C PHE A 29 0.19 7.82 8.14
N THR A 30 -0.92 7.08 8.21
CA THR A 30 -2.23 7.61 8.66
C THR A 30 -2.37 7.61 10.18
N THR A 31 -1.41 6.98 10.88
CA THR A 31 -1.38 6.94 12.34
C THR A 31 -0.16 7.68 12.90
N PRO A 32 -0.23 8.26 14.11
CA PRO A 32 0.90 8.99 14.70
C PRO A 32 2.12 8.12 15.02
N LYS A 33 1.94 6.80 15.08
CA LYS A 33 3.01 5.86 15.34
C LYS A 33 3.41 5.23 14.02
N PHE A 34 4.67 5.41 13.63
CA PHE A 34 5.21 4.68 12.49
C PHE A 34 5.02 3.18 12.70
N SER A 35 4.38 2.53 11.75
CA SER A 35 4.23 1.07 11.73
C SER A 35 4.66 0.52 10.37
N GLU A 36 5.42 -0.56 10.42
CA GLU A 36 5.87 -1.32 9.27
C GLU A 36 5.30 -2.74 9.35
N SER A 37 4.92 -3.27 8.20
CA SER A 37 4.35 -4.60 8.08
C SER A 37 4.80 -5.28 6.80
N ASN A 38 4.87 -6.62 6.83
CA ASN A 38 5.06 -7.45 5.64
C ASN A 38 3.72 -7.92 5.05
N ILE A 39 2.59 -7.54 5.65
CA ILE A 39 1.25 -7.82 5.15
C ILE A 39 0.62 -6.56 4.52
N GLY A 40 -0.48 -6.76 3.80
CA GLY A 40 -1.28 -5.66 3.26
C GLY A 40 -1.93 -4.83 4.36
N LEU A 41 -2.07 -3.52 4.12
CA LEU A 41 -2.68 -2.55 5.06
C LEU A 41 -3.89 -1.81 4.47
N ASP A 42 -4.32 -2.21 3.27
CA ASP A 42 -5.44 -1.57 2.57
C ASP A 42 -6.78 -2.02 3.15
N ASP A 43 -7.60 -1.06 3.53
CA ASP A 43 -8.95 -1.24 4.05
C ASP A 43 -10.01 -0.54 3.16
N ASN A 44 -9.59 -0.02 2.00
CA ASN A 44 -10.45 0.59 0.99
C ASN A 44 -10.50 -0.21 -0.32
N GLY A 45 -9.36 -0.69 -0.81
CA GLY A 45 -9.22 -1.44 -2.06
C GLY A 45 -8.75 -0.61 -3.25
N HIS A 46 -8.68 0.72 -3.13
CA HIS A 46 -8.19 1.61 -4.19
C HIS A 46 -6.72 1.35 -4.51
N GLY A 47 -5.84 1.43 -3.50
CA GLY A 47 -4.41 1.19 -3.71
C GLY A 47 -4.11 -0.25 -4.16
N THR A 48 -4.87 -1.25 -3.68
CA THR A 48 -4.80 -2.63 -4.20
C THR A 48 -5.12 -2.70 -5.70
N THR A 49 -6.13 -1.97 -6.16
CA THR A 49 -6.52 -1.93 -7.58
C THR A 49 -5.43 -1.28 -8.43
N CYS A 50 -4.88 -0.15 -7.98
CA CYS A 50 -3.75 0.52 -8.63
C CYS A 50 -2.54 -0.42 -8.77
N ALA A 51 -2.20 -1.13 -7.69
CA ALA A 51 -1.09 -2.08 -7.68
C ALA A 51 -1.29 -3.22 -8.70
N LYS A 52 -2.51 -3.77 -8.80
CA LYS A 52 -2.85 -4.81 -9.79
C LYS A 52 -2.73 -4.30 -11.23
N ILE A 53 -3.16 -3.06 -11.51
CA ILE A 53 -3.03 -2.44 -12.85
C ILE A 53 -1.55 -2.23 -13.23
N ILE A 54 -0.75 -1.74 -12.30
CA ILE A 54 0.70 -1.54 -12.50
C ILE A 54 1.37 -2.89 -12.80
N LEU A 55 1.05 -3.92 -12.04
CA LEU A 55 1.67 -5.24 -12.18
C LEU A 55 1.25 -5.97 -13.46
N LYS A 56 0.09 -5.65 -14.08
CA LYS A 56 -0.21 -6.11 -15.45
C LYS A 56 0.84 -5.65 -16.47
N ASN A 57 1.49 -4.51 -16.25
CA ASN A 57 2.50 -3.94 -17.14
C ASN A 57 3.93 -4.12 -16.62
N ALA A 58 4.09 -4.47 -15.35
CA ALA A 58 5.37 -4.56 -14.67
C ALA A 58 5.43 -5.80 -13.77
N ALA A 59 5.01 -6.97 -14.28
CA ALA A 59 4.74 -8.18 -13.50
C ALA A 59 5.88 -8.70 -12.62
N LYS A 60 7.15 -8.35 -12.91
CA LYS A 60 8.30 -8.73 -12.08
C LYS A 60 8.70 -7.65 -11.06
N SER A 61 7.80 -6.73 -10.71
CA SER A 61 8.12 -5.62 -9.81
C SER A 61 7.77 -5.94 -8.36
N GLU A 62 8.50 -5.29 -7.46
CA GLU A 62 8.27 -5.28 -6.03
C GLU A 62 7.44 -4.05 -5.67
N ILE A 63 6.39 -4.24 -4.87
CA ILE A 63 5.53 -3.18 -4.38
C ILE A 63 5.94 -2.82 -2.95
N TYR A 64 6.12 -1.52 -2.73
CA TYR A 64 6.25 -0.90 -1.43
C TYR A 64 5.00 -0.05 -1.20
N SER A 65 4.15 -0.49 -0.28
CA SER A 65 2.88 0.16 0.02
C SER A 65 3.10 1.26 1.06
N LEU A 66 2.76 2.50 0.72
CA LEU A 66 2.77 3.64 1.64
C LEU A 66 1.31 4.07 1.82
N LYS A 67 0.70 3.66 2.93
CA LYS A 67 -0.65 4.07 3.30
C LYS A 67 -0.58 5.50 3.83
N VAL A 68 -1.03 6.44 3.00
CA VAL A 68 -1.08 7.89 3.31
C VAL A 68 -2.51 8.41 3.36
N LEU A 69 -3.46 7.62 2.84
CA LEU A 69 -4.89 7.89 2.89
C LEU A 69 -5.57 6.88 3.83
N ASP A 70 -6.56 7.33 4.60
CA ASP A 70 -7.39 6.44 5.41
C ASP A 70 -8.41 5.67 4.54
N LYS A 71 -9.21 4.80 5.18
CA LYS A 71 -10.25 4.01 4.49
C LYS A 71 -11.29 4.84 3.72
N ASN A 72 -11.46 6.11 4.07
CA ASN A 72 -12.40 7.04 3.43
C ASN A 72 -11.72 7.88 2.34
N ARG A 73 -10.42 7.66 2.11
CA ARG A 73 -9.55 8.46 1.25
C ARG A 73 -9.36 9.89 1.75
N CYS A 74 -9.53 10.09 3.05
CA CYS A 74 -9.21 11.35 3.69
C CYS A 74 -7.74 11.35 4.11
N GLU A 75 -7.11 12.51 3.95
CA GLU A 75 -5.81 12.74 4.53
C GLU A 75 -5.98 13.03 6.02
N SER A 76 -5.39 12.20 6.89
CA SER A 76 -5.22 12.56 8.29
C SER A 76 -3.99 13.46 8.42
N VAL A 77 -4.03 14.68 7.87
CA VAL A 77 -2.98 15.67 8.09
C VAL A 77 -3.16 16.24 9.50
N LYS A 78 -2.71 15.50 10.51
CA LYS A 78 -2.33 16.10 11.79
C LYS A 78 -0.82 16.30 11.72
N TYR A 79 -0.46 17.52 11.33
CA TYR A 79 0.89 18.05 11.21
C TYR A 79 1.88 17.39 12.19
N PHE A 80 3.02 16.96 11.64
CA PHE A 80 4.26 16.83 12.42
C PHE A 80 4.60 18.24 12.94
N VAL A 81 4.16 18.56 14.17
CA VAL A 81 4.66 19.69 14.96
C VAL A 81 5.19 19.12 16.26
#